data_AF-A0A922SHY0-F1
#
_entry.id   AF-A0A922SHY0-F1
#
_cell.length_a   1.000
_cell.length_b   1.000
_cell.length_c   1.000
_cell.angle_alpha   90.00
_cell.angle_beta   90.00
_cell.angle_gamma   90.00
#
_symmetry.space_group_name_H-M   'P 1'
#
loop_
_entity.id
_entity.type
_entity.pdbx_description
1 polymer ?
#
loop_
_entity_poly.entity_id
_entity_poly.type
_entity_poly.pdbx_seq_one_letter_code
_entity_poly.pdbx_strand_id
1 'polypeptide(L)'
;MMLIKDNQKSARSDHHSSETVPKRRMPEIQYLVAERRQDEEARDQNDDDNSMRLKLFRLMYETIRDSDLKCKRADLIRAHYKNSSVFEVGYLMGDVMDKYNIMSDISMTLNRLFHEWKPIEHINAYEQISNQAIEINHLIDTMRAISKRNESNTDAQ
;
A
#
# COMPACT_ATOMS: atom_id res chain seq x y z
N MET A 1 -41.04 64.03 48.21
CA MET A 1 -40.41 65.22 47.58
C MET A 1 -38.99 65.31 48.13
N MET A 2 -38.01 65.51 47.24
CA MET A 2 -36.61 65.98 47.41
C MET A 2 -36.35 66.81 48.69
N LEU A 3 -35.15 66.95 49.31
CA LEU A 3 -33.71 66.79 49.03
C LEU A 3 -33.00 67.26 50.35
N ILE A 4 -31.89 66.69 50.84
CA ILE A 4 -30.49 67.24 50.86
C ILE A 4 -29.87 67.16 52.27
N LYS A 5 -28.75 66.40 52.38
CA LYS A 5 -27.40 66.71 52.95
C LYS A 5 -27.27 67.42 54.32
N ASP A 6 -26.25 67.24 55.16
CA ASP A 6 -24.86 66.74 55.15
C ASP A 6 -24.47 66.36 56.61
N ASN A 7 -23.35 65.67 56.86
CA ASN A 7 -22.18 66.23 57.60
C ASN A 7 -21.24 65.17 58.27
N GLN A 8 -20.05 65.03 57.67
CA GLN A 8 -18.66 64.90 58.19
C GLN A 8 -18.23 64.05 59.43
N LYS A 9 -17.21 63.20 59.13
CA LYS A 9 -15.86 62.96 59.75
C LYS A 9 -15.70 62.36 61.16
N SER A 10 -14.84 61.31 61.24
CA SER A 10 -13.61 61.17 62.09
C SER A 10 -13.23 59.66 62.19
N ALA A 11 -12.16 59.14 61.55
CA ALA A 11 -10.74 59.03 61.94
C ALA A 11 -10.32 57.72 62.66
N ARG A 12 -9.24 57.08 62.13
CA ARG A 12 -8.30 56.09 62.73
C ARG A 12 -8.80 54.64 62.97
N SER A 13 -8.00 53.57 62.92
CA SER A 13 -6.67 53.25 62.37
C SER A 13 -6.45 51.71 62.45
N ASP A 14 -5.57 51.19 61.58
CA ASP A 14 -4.59 50.10 61.77
C ASP A 14 -4.92 48.59 61.97
N HIS A 15 -4.12 47.82 61.18
CA HIS A 15 -3.54 46.48 61.33
C HIS A 15 -4.40 45.21 61.09
N HIS A 16 -4.15 44.39 60.04
CA HIS A 16 -3.03 43.50 59.66
C HIS A 16 -3.22 42.04 60.13
N SER A 17 -3.49 41.14 59.17
CA SER A 17 -3.04 39.72 59.03
C SER A 17 -3.94 39.06 57.96
N SER A 18 -3.55 38.93 56.69
CA SER A 18 -2.57 38.01 56.08
C SER A 18 -2.83 36.53 56.33
N GLU A 19 -3.84 35.95 55.66
CA GLU A 19 -3.85 34.52 55.36
C GLU A 19 -3.39 34.30 53.91
N THR A 20 -2.15 33.83 53.80
CA THR A 20 -1.52 33.40 52.55
C THR A 20 -2.05 32.03 52.15
N VAL A 21 -2.96 31.97 51.18
CA VAL A 21 -3.24 30.73 50.45
C VAL A 21 -2.14 30.56 49.40
N PRO A 22 -1.37 29.45 49.39
CA PRO A 22 -0.38 29.22 48.35
C PRO A 22 -1.12 28.97 47.03
N LYS A 23 -1.09 29.96 46.15
CA LYS A 23 -1.56 29.85 44.77
C LYS A 23 -0.66 28.82 44.09
N ARG A 24 -1.14 27.58 43.95
CA ARG A 24 -0.47 26.54 43.15
C ARG A 24 -0.19 27.13 41.78
N ARG A 25 1.10 27.35 41.45
CA ARG A 25 1.54 27.66 40.09
C ARG A 25 1.31 26.40 39.26
N MET A 26 0.10 26.22 38.76
CA MET A 26 -0.13 25.27 37.68
C MET A 26 0.62 25.82 36.46
N PRO A 27 1.59 25.10 35.90
CA PRO A 27 2.20 25.50 34.65
C PRO A 27 1.08 25.62 33.61
N GLU A 28 1.02 26.78 32.97
CA GLU A 28 0.04 27.10 31.94
C GLU A 28 0.13 26.01 30.86
N ILE A 29 -1.02 25.43 30.47
CA ILE A 29 -1.09 24.33 29.48
C ILE A 29 -0.30 24.67 28.20
N GLN A 30 -0.13 25.95 27.90
CA GLN A 30 0.69 26.48 26.82
C GLN A 30 2.15 26.00 26.87
N TYR A 31 2.77 25.89 28.05
CA TYR A 31 4.14 25.39 28.20
C TYR A 31 4.23 23.87 27.94
N LEU A 32 3.26 23.09 28.41
CA LEU A 32 3.19 21.63 28.19
C LEU A 32 2.85 21.24 26.73
N VAL A 33 2.28 22.18 25.97
CA VAL A 33 2.00 22.00 24.53
C VAL A 33 3.17 22.48 23.67
N ALA A 34 3.91 23.50 24.11
CA ALA A 34 5.15 23.94 23.45
C ALA A 34 6.28 22.91 23.60
N GLU A 35 6.45 22.32 24.78
CA GLU A 35 7.46 21.29 25.05
C GLU A 35 7.19 20.01 24.23
N ARG A 36 5.92 19.60 24.09
CA ARG A 36 5.53 18.48 23.22
C ARG A 36 5.76 18.72 21.73
N ARG A 37 5.71 19.97 21.27
CA ARG A 37 6.01 20.31 19.87
C ARG A 37 7.52 20.36 19.60
N GLN A 38 8.33 20.71 20.60
CA GLN A 38 9.79 20.66 20.48
C GLN A 38 10.33 19.22 20.50
N ASP A 39 9.68 18.30 21.23
CA ASP A 39 10.04 16.86 21.22
C ASP A 39 9.69 16.14 19.89
N GLU A 40 8.72 16.64 19.12
CA GLU A 40 8.39 16.08 17.79
C GLU A 40 9.38 16.54 16.69
N GLU A 41 9.95 17.74 16.83
CA GLU A 41 10.96 18.28 15.90
C GLU A 41 12.39 17.77 16.18
N ALA A 42 12.60 17.14 17.34
CA ALA A 42 13.87 16.51 17.74
C ALA A 42 13.88 14.98 17.58
N ARG A 43 12.95 14.39 16.81
CA ARG A 43 13.17 13.04 16.28
C ARG A 43 14.39 13.10 15.36
N ASP A 44 15.48 12.50 15.81
CA ASP A 44 16.73 12.44 15.07
C ASP A 44 16.44 11.85 13.69
N GLN A 45 16.61 12.66 12.64
CA GLN A 45 16.39 12.21 11.25
C GLN A 45 17.19 10.95 10.94
N ASN A 46 18.31 10.73 11.65
CA ASN A 46 19.11 9.50 11.55
C ASN A 46 18.40 8.25 12.09
N ASP A 47 17.55 8.37 13.12
CA ASP A 47 16.79 7.24 13.68
C ASP A 47 15.63 6.84 12.76
N ASP A 48 14.95 7.82 12.16
CA ASP A 48 13.92 7.56 11.15
C ASP A 48 14.52 6.98 9.87
N ASP A 49 15.68 7.48 9.42
CA ASP A 49 16.42 6.92 8.29
C ASP A 49 16.93 5.50 8.57
N ASN A 50 17.45 5.23 9.76
CA ASN A 50 17.88 3.89 10.15
C ASN A 50 16.70 2.92 10.27
N SER A 51 15.55 3.38 10.79
CA SER A 51 14.30 2.61 10.84
C SER A 51 13.80 2.27 9.42
N MET A 52 13.84 3.24 8.50
CA MET A 52 13.46 3.02 7.11
C MET A 52 14.40 2.06 6.40
N ARG A 53 15.72 2.21 6.58
CA ARG A 53 16.73 1.28 6.06
C ARG A 53 16.50 -0.13 6.58
N LEU A 54 16.23 -0.30 7.87
CA LEU A 54 15.97 -1.62 8.46
C LEU A 54 14.70 -2.27 7.88
N LYS A 55 13.62 -1.50 7.70
CA LYS A 55 12.40 -1.97 7.03
C LYS A 55 12.67 -2.39 5.60
N LEU A 56 13.47 -1.60 4.87
CA LEU A 56 13.85 -1.92 3.49
C LEU A 56 14.70 -3.20 3.42
N PHE A 57 15.69 -3.35 4.29
CA PHE A 57 16.51 -4.57 4.37
C PHE A 57 15.66 -5.80 4.69
N ARG A 58 14.73 -5.66 5.63
CA ARG A 58 13.79 -6.74 5.97
C ARG A 58 12.92 -7.12 4.78
N LEU A 59 12.34 -6.12 4.11
CA LEU A 59 11.52 -6.35 2.92
C LEU A 59 12.32 -7.02 1.81
N MET A 60 13.54 -6.54 1.53
CA MET A 60 14.44 -7.15 0.54
C MET A 60 14.74 -8.60 0.88
N TYR A 61 15.14 -8.87 2.12
CA TYR A 61 15.47 -10.23 2.56
C TYR A 61 14.26 -11.17 2.46
N GLU A 62 13.10 -10.74 2.95
CA GLU A 62 11.87 -11.53 2.89
C GLU A 62 11.45 -11.78 1.43
N THR A 63 11.52 -10.77 0.57
CA THR A 63 11.18 -10.88 -0.86
C THR A 63 12.11 -11.82 -1.60
N ILE A 64 13.44 -11.68 -1.40
CA ILE A 64 14.45 -12.54 -2.05
C ILE A 64 14.30 -13.98 -1.56
N ARG A 65 14.11 -14.19 -0.26
CA ARG A 65 13.97 -15.53 0.31
C ARG A 65 12.69 -16.22 -0.17
N ASP A 66 11.57 -15.49 -0.21
CA ASP A 66 10.29 -16.02 -0.67
C ASP A 66 10.31 -16.35 -2.18
N SER A 67 10.90 -15.47 -3.01
CA SER A 67 11.03 -15.71 -4.44
C SER A 67 11.94 -16.90 -4.74
N ASP A 68 13.09 -17.02 -4.07
CA ASP A 68 13.98 -18.17 -4.21
C ASP A 68 13.29 -19.50 -3.83
N LEU A 69 12.52 -19.51 -2.74
CA LEU A 69 11.74 -20.69 -2.34
C LEU A 69 10.69 -21.07 -3.39
N LYS A 70 10.02 -20.09 -3.99
CA LYS A 70 9.04 -20.31 -5.07
C LYS A 70 9.69 -20.82 -6.35
N CYS A 71 10.82 -20.26 -6.76
CA CYS A 71 11.59 -20.74 -7.91
C CYS A 71 12.01 -22.19 -7.73
N LYS A 72 12.60 -22.53 -6.58
CA LYS A 72 12.97 -23.92 -6.26
C LYS A 72 11.79 -24.87 -6.29
N ARG A 73 10.63 -24.46 -5.78
CA ARG A 73 9.39 -25.26 -5.85
C ARG A 73 8.92 -25.44 -7.29
N ALA A 74 8.95 -24.40 -8.11
CA ALA A 74 8.59 -24.48 -9.52
C ALA A 74 9.51 -25.46 -10.27
N ASP A 75 10.81 -25.44 -10.00
CA ASP A 75 11.78 -26.38 -10.58
C ASP A 75 11.50 -27.83 -10.18
N LEU A 76 11.18 -28.07 -8.90
CA LEU A 76 10.81 -29.40 -8.42
C LEU A 76 9.54 -29.93 -9.07
N ILE A 77 8.50 -29.08 -9.18
CA ILE A 77 7.25 -29.43 -9.85
C ILE A 77 7.53 -29.75 -11.33
N ARG A 78 8.28 -28.90 -12.02
CA ARG A 78 8.68 -29.11 -13.42
C ARG A 78 9.45 -30.42 -13.60
N ALA A 79 10.39 -30.72 -12.72
CA ALA A 79 11.16 -31.97 -12.77
C ALA A 79 10.26 -33.20 -12.55
N HIS A 80 9.32 -33.13 -11.61
CA HIS A 80 8.40 -34.22 -11.29
C HIS A 80 7.41 -34.51 -12.45
N TYR A 81 6.92 -33.48 -13.14
CA TYR A 81 5.92 -33.61 -14.19
C TYR A 81 6.46 -33.47 -15.61
N LYS A 82 7.78 -33.58 -15.82
CA LYS A 82 8.47 -33.32 -17.10
C LYS A 82 7.87 -34.07 -18.31
N ASN A 83 7.32 -35.26 -18.10
CA ASN A 83 6.75 -36.10 -19.16
C ASN A 83 5.22 -36.20 -19.08
N SER A 84 4.56 -35.38 -18.26
CA SER A 84 3.11 -35.34 -18.16
C SER A 84 2.56 -34.26 -19.08
N SER A 85 1.96 -34.68 -20.18
CA SER A 85 1.31 -33.75 -21.12
C SER A 85 0.10 -33.05 -20.51
N VAL A 86 -0.63 -33.70 -19.60
CA VAL A 86 -1.73 -33.10 -18.86
C VAL A 86 -1.23 -31.95 -17.99
N PHE A 87 -0.07 -32.14 -17.34
CA PHE A 87 0.56 -31.08 -16.56
C PHE A 87 1.05 -29.93 -17.45
N GLU A 88 1.69 -30.25 -18.58
CA GLU A 88 2.16 -29.26 -19.56
C GLU A 88 1.01 -28.38 -20.09
N VAL A 89 -0.12 -29.00 -20.46
CA VAL A 89 -1.34 -28.29 -20.89
C VAL A 89 -1.93 -27.46 -19.75
N GLY A 90 -2.02 -28.02 -18.54
CA GLY A 90 -2.51 -27.29 -17.37
C GLY A 90 -1.67 -26.06 -17.02
N TYR A 91 -0.34 -26.18 -17.16
CA TYR A 91 0.59 -25.06 -16.96
C TYR A 91 0.39 -23.95 -18.00
N LEU A 92 0.31 -24.32 -19.28
CA LEU A 92 0.04 -23.36 -20.36
C LEU A 92 -1.34 -22.69 -20.22
N MET A 93 -2.34 -23.44 -19.75
CA MET A 93 -3.68 -22.88 -19.47
C MET A 93 -3.63 -21.83 -18.35
N GLY A 94 -2.78 -22.02 -17.34
CA GLY A 94 -2.54 -21.01 -16.31
C GLY A 94 -2.01 -19.69 -16.90
N ASP A 95 -1.00 -19.77 -17.77
CA ASP A 95 -0.44 -18.59 -18.44
C ASP A 95 -1.47 -17.90 -19.36
N VAL A 96 -2.30 -18.67 -20.08
CA VAL A 96 -3.42 -18.11 -20.85
C VAL A 96 -4.39 -17.34 -19.96
N MET A 97 -4.74 -17.87 -18.79
CA MET A 97 -5.66 -17.21 -17.86
C MET A 97 -5.06 -15.92 -17.28
N ASP A 98 -3.77 -15.90 -16.96
CA ASP A 98 -3.09 -14.69 -16.46
C ASP A 98 -3.11 -13.57 -17.52
N LYS A 99 -2.79 -13.89 -18.77
CA LYS A 99 -2.86 -12.93 -19.89
C LYS A 99 -4.29 -12.46 -20.17
N TYR A 100 -5.26 -13.37 -20.10
CA TYR A 100 -6.67 -13.04 -20.23
C TYR A 100 -7.12 -12.06 -19.13
N ASN A 101 -6.71 -12.28 -17.88
CA ASN A 101 -7.05 -11.39 -16.77
C ASN A 101 -6.47 -9.99 -17.00
N ILE A 102 -5.21 -9.89 -17.45
CA ILE A 102 -4.60 -8.59 -17.82
C ILE A 102 -5.41 -7.90 -18.93
N MET A 103 -5.77 -8.61 -20.00
CA MET A 103 -6.61 -8.05 -21.07
C MET A 103 -7.97 -7.57 -20.56
N SER A 104 -8.59 -8.34 -19.67
CA SER A 104 -9.87 -8.01 -19.04
C SER A 104 -9.76 -6.72 -18.22
N ASP A 105 -8.71 -6.58 -17.40
CA ASP A 105 -8.49 -5.40 -16.55
C ASP A 105 -8.23 -4.13 -17.39
N ILE A 106 -7.45 -4.26 -18.47
CA ILE A 106 -7.23 -3.15 -19.42
C ILE A 106 -8.55 -2.77 -20.10
N SER A 107 -9.35 -3.77 -20.51
CA SER A 107 -10.64 -3.54 -21.15
C SER A 107 -11.64 -2.85 -20.22
N MET A 108 -11.68 -3.23 -18.94
CA MET A 108 -12.49 -2.55 -17.92
C MET A 108 -12.06 -1.10 -17.72
N THR A 109 -10.74 -0.86 -17.71
CA THR A 109 -10.18 0.49 -17.60
C THR A 109 -10.55 1.35 -18.80
N LEU A 110 -10.45 0.81 -20.02
CA LEU A 110 -10.86 1.49 -21.25
C LEU A 110 -12.36 1.83 -21.24
N ASN A 111 -13.23 0.91 -20.84
CA ASN A 111 -14.67 1.17 -20.74
C ASN A 111 -14.99 2.32 -19.79
N ARG A 112 -14.27 2.43 -18.67
CA ARG A 112 -14.44 3.54 -17.72
C ARG A 112 -13.99 4.88 -18.29
N LEU A 113 -12.92 4.87 -19.10
CA LEU A 113 -12.34 6.06 -19.72
C LEU A 113 -12.93 6.39 -21.09
N PHE A 114 -13.90 5.61 -21.58
CA PHE A 114 -14.39 5.70 -22.96
C PHE A 114 -14.96 7.07 -23.33
N HIS A 115 -15.50 7.80 -22.36
CA HIS A 115 -16.04 9.15 -22.55
C HIS A 115 -14.98 10.25 -22.46
N GLU A 116 -13.75 9.92 -22.05
CA GLU A 116 -12.64 10.87 -21.96
C GLU A 116 -11.83 10.86 -23.26
N TRP A 117 -11.65 12.03 -23.87
CA TRP A 117 -10.81 12.14 -25.08
C TRP A 117 -9.32 12.05 -24.74
N LYS A 118 -8.82 10.81 -24.67
CA LYS A 118 -7.44 10.44 -24.35
C LYS A 118 -6.88 9.47 -25.40
N PRO A 119 -6.62 9.97 -26.62
CA PRO A 119 -6.33 9.11 -27.77
C PRO A 119 -5.02 8.32 -27.62
N ILE A 120 -4.00 8.88 -26.97
CA ILE A 120 -2.71 8.19 -26.78
C ILE A 120 -2.87 7.03 -25.79
N GLU A 121 -3.58 7.25 -24.69
CA GLU A 121 -3.88 6.23 -23.69
C GLU A 121 -4.72 5.10 -24.28
N HIS A 122 -5.68 5.43 -25.15
CA HIS A 122 -6.45 4.42 -25.88
C HIS A 122 -5.58 3.60 -26.83
N ILE A 123 -4.72 4.24 -27.64
CA ILE A 123 -3.80 3.55 -28.54
C ILE A 123 -2.90 2.58 -27.76
N ASN A 124 -2.28 3.05 -26.68
CA ASN A 124 -1.39 2.23 -25.85
C ASN A 124 -2.13 1.03 -25.22
N ALA A 125 -3.37 1.24 -24.75
CA ALA A 125 -4.17 0.16 -24.19
C ALA A 125 -4.59 -0.86 -25.24
N TYR A 126 -4.99 -0.43 -26.45
CA TYR A 126 -5.28 -1.34 -27.55
C TYR A 126 -4.05 -2.12 -28.02
N GLU A 127 -2.88 -1.49 -28.05
CA GLU A 127 -1.61 -2.17 -28.34
C GLU A 127 -1.31 -3.25 -27.30
N GLN A 128 -1.46 -2.94 -26.00
CA GLN A 128 -1.28 -3.92 -24.93
C GLN A 128 -2.25 -5.09 -25.05
N ILE A 129 -3.53 -4.82 -25.33
CA ILE A 129 -4.53 -5.86 -25.59
C ILE A 129 -4.12 -6.74 -26.77
N SER A 130 -3.67 -6.13 -27.87
CA SER A 130 -3.23 -6.85 -29.07
C SER A 130 -2.03 -7.75 -28.78
N ASN A 131 -1.05 -7.27 -28.02
CA ASN A 131 0.14 -8.05 -27.66
C ASN A 131 -0.23 -9.27 -26.80
N GLN A 132 -1.09 -9.09 -25.79
CA GLN A 132 -1.59 -10.21 -24.99
C GLN A 132 -2.38 -11.22 -25.84
N ALA A 133 -3.19 -10.76 -26.80
CA ALA A 133 -3.95 -11.64 -27.68
C ALA A 133 -3.04 -12.49 -28.59
N ILE A 134 -1.94 -11.93 -29.09
CA ILE A 134 -0.94 -12.67 -29.86
C ILE A 134 -0.30 -13.77 -29.01
N GLU A 135 0.10 -13.45 -27.78
CA GLU A 135 0.67 -14.42 -26.84
C GLU A 135 -0.31 -15.55 -26.50
N ILE A 136 -1.59 -15.22 -26.23
CA ILE A 136 -2.63 -16.23 -25.97
C ILE A 136 -2.78 -17.18 -27.16
N ASN A 137 -2.83 -16.66 -28.40
CA ASN A 137 -2.94 -17.50 -29.59
C ASN A 137 -1.75 -18.47 -29.70
N HIS A 138 -0.53 -18.00 -29.46
CA HIS A 138 0.66 -18.83 -29.47
C HIS A 138 0.61 -19.95 -28.41
N LEU A 139 0.14 -19.64 -27.20
CA LEU A 139 -0.04 -20.63 -26.13
C LEU A 139 -1.11 -21.67 -26.51
N ILE A 140 -2.24 -21.24 -27.08
CA ILE A 140 -3.30 -22.12 -27.56
C ILE A 140 -2.78 -23.08 -28.64
N ASP A 141 -2.03 -22.57 -29.61
CA ASP A 141 -1.46 -23.41 -30.67
C ASP A 141 -0.43 -24.41 -30.13
N THR A 142 0.37 -23.99 -29.14
CA THR A 142 1.30 -24.88 -28.42
C THR A 142 0.54 -26.01 -27.71
N MET A 143 -0.54 -25.68 -26.98
CA MET A 143 -1.39 -26.68 -26.32
C MET A 143 -2.01 -27.66 -27.32
N ARG A 144 -2.53 -27.18 -28.46
CA ARG A 144 -3.08 -28.04 -29.51
C ARG A 144 -2.02 -28.97 -30.10
N ALA A 145 -0.79 -28.50 -30.29
CA ALA A 145 0.30 -29.32 -30.78
C ALA A 145 0.64 -30.46 -29.80
N ILE A 146 0.65 -30.17 -28.50
CA ILE A 146 0.86 -31.17 -27.44
C ILE A 146 -0.27 -32.21 -27.45
N SER A 147 -1.54 -31.79 -27.54
CA SER A 147 -2.69 -32.71 -27.61
C SER A 147 -2.59 -33.64 -28.82
N LYS A 148 -2.30 -33.12 -30.01
CA LYS A 148 -2.12 -33.92 -31.23
C LYS A 148 -1.00 -34.95 -31.11
N ARG A 149 0.13 -34.60 -30.48
CA ARG A 149 1.24 -35.52 -30.22
C ARG A 149 0.81 -36.71 -29.35
N ASN A 150 -0.09 -36.49 -28.39
CA ASN A 150 -0.57 -37.55 -27.51
C ASN A 150 -1.56 -38.48 -28.22
N GLU A 151 -2.43 -37.95 -29.08
CA GLU A 151 -3.35 -38.75 -29.90
C GLU A 151 -2.56 -39.71 -30.81
N SER A 152 -1.55 -39.21 -31.53
CA SER A 152 -0.71 -40.05 -32.41
C SER A 152 0.09 -41.14 -31.69
N ASN A 153 0.40 -40.95 -30.40
CA ASN A 153 1.09 -41.96 -29.60
C ASN A 153 0.15 -43.04 -29.07
N THR A 154 -1.15 -42.77 -28.99
CA THR A 154 -2.14 -43.72 -28.47
C THR A 154 -2.57 -44.71 -29.56
N ASP A 155 -2.58 -44.28 -30.83
CA ASP A 155 -2.92 -45.13 -31.98
C ASP A 155 -1.77 -46.06 -32.43
N ALA A 156 -0.58 -45.94 -31.82
CA ALA A 156 0.61 -46.73 -32.15
C ALA A 156 0.90 -47.89 -31.16
N GLN A 157 -0.01 -48.14 -30.20
CA GLN A 157 0.02 -49.28 -29.27
C GLN A 157 -1.13 -50.24 -29.54
#